data_AF-A0A846MJL7-F1
#
_entry.id   AF-A0A846MJL7-F1
#
_cell.length_a   1.000
_cell.length_b   1.000
_cell.length_c   1.000
_cell.angle_alpha   90.00
_cell.angle_beta   90.00
_cell.angle_gamma   90.00
#
_symmetry.space_group_name_H-M   'P 1'
#
loop_
_entity.id
_entity.type
_entity.pdbx_description
1 polymer ?
#
loop_
_entity_poly.entity_id
_entity_poly.type
_entity_poly.pdbx_seq_one_letter_code
_entity_poly.pdbx_strand_id
1 'polypeptide(L)'
;MSTILVLFIIVIALFIVFSLIKALSKPALISLFMFCLLAALLFNQKIETTIARLKQSLLAKEEALIEDVISPSVEKEIKPSVLLDVPAIRQLPELPRGCEVTSLAMLLQDAGVQADKVTLAKQVKKDPTPFQRKNGKVYFGNPNDGFVGDMHSLTTPGLGVYHKPIKQLAEIYLPGKIMDITGSEFSVLQQYLSKGAPIWVITNSTYKKLPESAFREWETPSGPIKITYYEHSVVITGYDEDYIYFNDPLTGEKIKKRPRTIF
;
A
#
# COMPACT_ATOMS: atom_id res chain seq x y z
N MET A 1 -7.29 -42.93 28.11
CA MET A 1 -6.06 -43.34 28.86
C MET A 1 -5.92 -42.34 30.01
N SER A 2 -6.02 -42.78 31.27
CA SER A 2 -6.13 -41.83 32.38
C SER A 2 -4.85 -40.99 32.49
N THR A 3 -4.99 -39.71 32.81
CA THR A 3 -3.87 -38.79 33.08
C THR A 3 -2.89 -39.35 34.12
N ILE A 4 -3.38 -40.19 35.03
CA ILE A 4 -2.60 -40.92 36.04
C ILE A 4 -1.61 -41.90 35.40
N LEU A 5 -2.02 -42.64 34.36
CA LEU A 5 -1.15 -43.60 33.69
C LEU A 5 0.01 -42.91 32.94
N VAL A 6 -0.27 -41.77 32.30
CA VAL A 6 0.76 -40.97 31.62
C VAL A 6 1.76 -40.40 32.63
N LEU A 7 1.27 -39.89 33.77
CA LEU A 7 2.13 -39.37 34.83
C LEU A 7 3.03 -40.47 35.41
N PHE A 8 2.50 -41.68 35.61
CA PHE A 8 3.26 -42.82 36.11
C PHE A 8 4.36 -43.26 35.14
N ILE A 9 4.08 -43.27 33.83
CA ILE A 9 5.07 -43.58 32.79
C ILE A 9 6.18 -42.52 32.76
N ILE A 10 5.84 -41.23 32.89
CA ILE A 10 6.83 -40.14 32.94
C ILE A 10 7.75 -40.29 34.17
N VAL A 11 7.18 -40.61 35.34
CA VAL A 11 7.97 -40.79 36.57
C VAL A 11 8.94 -41.97 36.44
N ILE A 12 8.50 -43.11 35.89
CA ILE A 12 9.38 -44.27 35.64
C ILE A 12 10.48 -43.91 34.64
N ALA A 13 10.15 -43.21 33.55
CA ALA A 13 11.13 -42.78 32.55
C ALA A 13 12.18 -41.84 33.16
N LEU A 14 11.76 -40.86 33.97
CA LEU A 14 12.66 -39.96 34.67
C LEU A 14 13.57 -40.70 35.67
N PHE A 15 13.04 -41.69 36.39
CA PHE A 15 13.82 -42.50 37.33
C PHE A 15 14.87 -43.36 36.61
N ILE A 16 14.53 -43.98 35.47
CA ILE A 16 15.47 -44.75 34.65
C ILE A 16 16.58 -43.82 34.11
N VAL A 17 16.21 -42.65 33.59
CA VAL A 17 17.18 -41.65 33.12
C VAL A 17 18.10 -41.20 34.25
N PHE A 18 17.55 -40.93 35.44
CA PHE A 18 18.32 -40.53 36.61
C PHE A 18 19.28 -41.62 37.10
N SER A 19 18.85 -42.88 37.08
CA SER A 19 19.69 -44.04 37.45
C SER A 19 20.83 -44.24 36.45
N LEU A 20 20.57 -44.09 35.15
CA LEU A 20 21.60 -44.14 34.10
C LEU A 20 22.60 -42.98 34.23
N ILE A 21 22.13 -41.77 34.53
CA ILE A 21 22.98 -40.59 34.75
C ILE A 21 23.99 -40.81 35.89
N LYS A 22 23.60 -41.48 36.97
CA LYS A 22 24.50 -41.81 38.10
C LYS A 22 25.62 -42.80 37.74
N ALA A 23 25.41 -43.64 36.71
CA ALA A 23 26.39 -44.61 36.25
C ALA A 23 27.39 -44.03 35.22
N LEU A 24 27.14 -42.81 34.71
CA LEU A 24 28.00 -42.15 33.73
C LEU A 24 29.07 -41.28 34.41
N SER A 25 30.30 -41.30 33.87
CA SER A 25 31.36 -40.40 34.31
C SER A 25 31.03 -38.94 33.96
N LYS A 26 31.55 -37.97 34.73
CA LYS A 26 31.35 -36.53 34.49
C LYS A 26 31.57 -36.09 33.02
N PRO A 27 32.62 -36.54 32.29
CA PRO A 27 32.78 -36.18 30.88
C PRO A 27 31.72 -36.81 29.95
N ALA A 28 31.22 -38.00 30.26
CA ALA A 28 30.16 -38.64 29.48
C ALA A 28 28.83 -37.88 29.59
N LEU A 29 28.54 -37.31 30.77
CA LEU A 29 27.39 -36.43 31.00
C LEU A 29 27.46 -35.14 30.19
N ILE A 30 28.64 -34.50 30.13
CA ILE A 30 28.86 -33.30 29.31
C ILE A 30 28.66 -33.62 27.83
N SER A 31 29.22 -34.74 27.34
CA SER A 31 29.06 -35.17 25.95
C SER A 31 27.59 -35.45 25.58
N LEU A 32 26.83 -36.09 26.48
CA LEU A 32 25.41 -36.37 26.28
C LEU A 32 24.58 -35.07 26.26
N PHE A 33 24.88 -34.15 27.18
CA PHE A 33 24.22 -32.84 27.22
C PHE A 33 24.48 -32.04 25.93
N MET A 34 25.74 -31.98 25.48
CA MET A 34 26.10 -31.31 24.22
C MET A 34 25.42 -31.96 23.00
N PHE A 35 25.30 -33.29 22.98
CA PHE A 35 24.58 -34.01 21.93
C PHE A 35 23.08 -33.67 21.92
N CYS A 36 22.42 -33.65 23.09
CA CYS A 36 21.03 -33.23 23.21
C CYS A 36 20.81 -31.78 22.77
N LEU A 37 21.74 -30.89 23.10
CA LEU A 37 21.68 -29.47 22.73
C LEU A 37 21.81 -29.29 21.22
N LEU A 38 22.73 -30.00 20.58
CA LEU A 38 22.88 -30.03 19.13
C LEU A 38 21.66 -30.64 18.43
N ALA A 39 21.11 -31.73 18.97
CA ALA A 39 19.89 -32.35 18.44
C ALA A 39 18.68 -31.42 18.55
N ALA A 40 18.54 -30.68 19.66
CA ALA A 40 17.49 -29.68 19.84
C ALA A 40 17.62 -28.52 18.85
N LEU A 41 18.84 -28.03 18.60
CA LEU A 41 19.13 -27.01 17.58
C LEU A 41 18.74 -27.47 16.17
N LEU A 42 19.15 -28.68 15.77
CA LEU A 42 18.80 -29.26 14.46
C LEU A 42 17.29 -29.50 14.32
N PHE A 43 16.62 -29.91 15.40
CA PHE A 43 15.17 -30.10 15.41
C PHE A 43 14.42 -28.76 15.26
N ASN A 44 14.88 -27.71 15.96
CA ASN A 44 14.28 -26.38 15.87
C ASN A 44 14.41 -25.78 14.45
N GLN A 45 15.57 -25.92 13.81
CA GLN A 45 15.79 -25.49 12.43
C GLN A 45 14.89 -26.26 11.44
N LYS A 46 14.67 -27.56 11.66
CA LYS A 46 13.75 -28.37 10.85
C LYS A 46 12.29 -27.95 11.05
N ILE A 47 11.90 -27.55 12.26
CA ILE A 47 10.57 -27.01 12.54
C ILE A 47 10.36 -25.69 11.79
N GLU A 48 11.28 -24.73 11.89
CA GLU A 48 11.15 -23.43 11.22
C GLU A 48 11.01 -23.59 9.70
N THR A 49 11.85 -24.43 9.09
CA THR A 49 11.79 -24.69 7.64
C THR A 49 10.49 -25.39 7.22
N THR A 50 9.96 -26.29 8.06
CA THR A 50 8.67 -26.94 7.81
C THR A 50 7.51 -25.96 7.91
N ILE A 51 7.52 -25.07 8.92
CA ILE A 51 6.53 -24.01 9.08
C ILE A 51 6.58 -23.04 7.90
N ALA A 52 7.77 -22.64 7.45
CA ALA A 52 7.94 -21.77 6.30
C ALA A 52 7.36 -22.39 5.02
N ARG A 53 7.61 -23.68 4.77
CA ARG A 53 7.05 -24.41 3.63
C ARG A 53 5.53 -24.56 3.71
N LEU A 54 4.98 -24.83 4.89
CA LEU A 54 3.54 -24.89 5.11
C LEU A 54 2.89 -23.53 4.84
N LYS A 55 3.45 -22.43 5.37
CA LYS A 55 2.97 -21.07 5.08
C LYS A 55 3.00 -20.78 3.59
N GLN A 56 4.11 -21.10 2.92
CA GLN A 56 4.23 -20.88 1.47
C GLN A 56 3.23 -21.72 0.67
N SER A 57 3.01 -22.98 1.07
CA SER A 57 2.01 -23.85 0.44
C SER A 57 0.59 -23.37 0.66
N LEU A 58 0.28 -22.81 1.84
CA LEU A 58 -1.04 -22.25 2.14
C LEU A 58 -1.28 -20.98 1.33
N LEU A 59 -0.29 -20.08 1.26
CA LEU A 59 -0.36 -18.86 0.45
C LEU A 59 -0.54 -19.18 -1.03
N ALA A 60 0.27 -20.09 -1.58
CA ALA A 60 0.15 -20.52 -2.98
C ALA A 60 -1.19 -21.18 -3.29
N LYS A 61 -1.75 -21.92 -2.32
CA LYS A 61 -3.08 -22.53 -2.45
C LYS A 61 -4.19 -21.49 -2.39
N GLU A 62 -4.04 -20.46 -1.55
CA GLU A 62 -4.97 -19.32 -1.45
C GLU A 62 -4.94 -18.48 -2.74
N GLU A 63 -3.76 -18.17 -3.26
CA GLU A 63 -3.56 -17.51 -4.56
C GLU A 63 -4.18 -18.32 -5.71
N ALA A 64 -3.95 -19.63 -5.77
CA ALA A 64 -4.53 -20.49 -6.80
C ALA A 64 -6.06 -20.58 -6.69
N LEU A 65 -6.63 -20.58 -5.47
CA LEU A 65 -8.08 -20.55 -5.28
C LEU A 65 -8.68 -19.22 -5.73
N ILE A 66 -7.98 -18.11 -5.45
CA ILE A 66 -8.36 -16.78 -5.90
C ILE A 66 -8.34 -16.72 -7.43
N GLU A 67 -7.30 -17.26 -8.07
CA GLU A 67 -7.15 -17.28 -9.53
C GLU A 67 -8.24 -18.11 -10.23
N ASP A 68 -8.57 -19.30 -9.69
CA ASP A 68 -9.62 -20.19 -10.24
C ASP A 68 -11.03 -19.58 -10.11
N VAL A 69 -11.29 -18.82 -9.04
CA VAL A 69 -12.56 -18.10 -8.84
C VAL A 69 -12.67 -16.86 -9.73
N ILE A 70 -11.56 -16.17 -9.98
CA ILE A 70 -11.50 -14.89 -10.71
C ILE A 70 -11.49 -15.10 -12.23
N SER A 71 -10.74 -16.07 -12.76
CA SER A 71 -10.38 -16.13 -14.19
C SER A 71 -11.58 -16.25 -15.17
N PRO A 72 -12.60 -17.10 -14.95
CA PRO A 72 -13.71 -17.23 -15.90
C PRO A 72 -14.89 -16.26 -15.63
N SER A 73 -14.96 -15.66 -14.43
CA SER A 73 -16.10 -14.85 -13.99
C SER A 73 -15.87 -13.34 -14.15
N VAL A 74 -14.62 -12.90 -14.10
CA VAL A 74 -14.27 -11.46 -14.09
C VAL A 74 -14.33 -10.80 -15.46
N GLU A 75 -14.10 -11.53 -16.55
CA GLU A 75 -14.21 -10.97 -17.91
C GLU A 75 -15.67 -10.62 -18.27
N LYS A 76 -16.66 -11.21 -17.58
CA LYS A 76 -18.09 -10.89 -17.74
C LYS A 76 -18.55 -9.62 -17.01
N GLU A 77 -17.77 -9.07 -16.09
CA GLU A 77 -18.16 -7.87 -15.30
C GLU A 77 -17.61 -6.54 -15.88
N ILE A 78 -16.63 -6.59 -16.78
CA ILE A 78 -16.04 -5.39 -17.38
C ILE A 78 -16.96 -4.86 -18.49
N LYS A 79 -17.53 -3.67 -18.29
CA LYS A 79 -18.35 -2.99 -19.30
C LYS A 79 -17.47 -2.50 -20.45
N PRO A 80 -17.97 -2.43 -21.70
CA PRO A 80 -17.19 -1.88 -22.81
C PRO A 80 -16.87 -0.39 -22.64
N SER A 81 -17.73 0.34 -21.94
CA SER A 81 -17.54 1.75 -21.60
C SER A 81 -18.22 2.10 -20.29
N VAL A 82 -17.67 3.08 -19.57
CA VAL A 82 -18.19 3.62 -18.32
C VAL A 82 -18.04 5.14 -18.33
N LEU A 83 -19.06 5.85 -17.85
CA LEU A 83 -18.96 7.27 -17.52
C LEU A 83 -19.78 7.55 -16.26
N LEU A 84 -19.09 7.89 -15.18
CA LEU A 84 -19.68 8.16 -13.86
C LEU A 84 -19.87 9.67 -13.65
N ASP A 85 -20.96 10.03 -12.99
CA ASP A 85 -21.32 11.43 -12.70
C ASP A 85 -20.73 11.92 -11.36
N VAL A 86 -19.41 11.92 -11.25
CA VAL A 86 -18.70 12.34 -10.03
C VAL A 86 -18.71 13.87 -9.92
N PRO A 87 -18.92 14.46 -8.73
CA PRO A 87 -18.80 15.91 -8.53
C PRO A 87 -17.39 16.41 -8.89
N ALA A 88 -17.32 17.59 -9.52
CA ALA A 88 -16.05 18.24 -9.84
C ALA A 88 -15.80 19.39 -8.86
N ILE A 89 -14.62 19.40 -8.24
CA ILE A 89 -14.22 20.42 -7.28
C ILE A 89 -12.90 21.02 -7.76
N ARG A 90 -12.85 22.34 -7.88
CA ARG A 90 -11.63 23.08 -8.23
C ARG A 90 -10.79 23.32 -6.98
N GLN A 91 -9.48 23.10 -7.04
CA GLN A 91 -8.57 23.28 -5.88
C GLN A 91 -8.30 24.77 -5.57
N LEU A 92 -8.23 25.60 -6.61
CA LEU A 92 -7.94 27.03 -6.53
C LEU A 92 -9.18 27.85 -6.15
N PRO A 93 -8.99 29.01 -5.48
CA PRO A 93 -7.70 29.62 -5.11
C PRO A 93 -7.05 29.10 -3.82
N GLU A 94 -7.78 28.35 -2.99
CA GLU A 94 -7.43 28.07 -1.60
C GLU A 94 -6.22 27.13 -1.46
N LEU A 95 -6.08 26.18 -2.38
CA LEU A 95 -5.06 25.13 -2.32
C LEU A 95 -4.26 25.04 -3.64
N PRO A 96 -3.25 25.90 -3.86
CA PRO A 96 -2.41 25.84 -5.05
C PRO A 96 -1.72 24.49 -5.29
N ARG A 97 -1.39 23.72 -4.25
CA ARG A 97 -0.92 22.33 -4.35
C ARG A 97 -1.87 21.33 -3.67
N GLY A 98 -3.17 21.52 -3.83
CA GLY A 98 -4.19 20.68 -3.19
C GLY A 98 -4.84 19.65 -4.12
N CYS A 99 -4.19 19.23 -5.20
CA CYS A 99 -4.81 18.35 -6.20
C CYS A 99 -5.28 17.02 -5.58
N GLU A 100 -4.51 16.44 -4.66
CA GLU A 100 -4.80 15.14 -4.05
C GLU A 100 -5.95 15.23 -3.05
N VAL A 101 -5.91 16.20 -2.13
CA VAL A 101 -6.99 16.40 -1.14
C VAL A 101 -8.28 16.90 -1.78
N THR A 102 -8.19 17.67 -2.88
CA THR A 102 -9.36 18.10 -3.64
C THR A 102 -9.95 16.92 -4.42
N SER A 103 -9.12 16.05 -4.98
CA SER A 103 -9.58 14.83 -5.63
C SER A 103 -10.17 13.82 -4.65
N LEU A 104 -9.61 13.72 -3.44
CA LEU A 104 -10.21 12.96 -2.34
C LEU A 104 -11.59 13.53 -1.97
N ALA A 105 -11.74 14.86 -1.90
CA ALA A 105 -13.05 15.47 -1.65
C ALA A 105 -14.09 15.05 -2.72
N MET A 106 -13.70 14.99 -3.99
CA MET A 106 -14.57 14.52 -5.07
C MET A 106 -15.01 13.06 -4.85
N LEU A 107 -14.08 12.16 -4.51
CA LEU A 107 -14.41 10.76 -4.18
C LEU A 107 -15.35 10.63 -2.97
N LEU A 108 -15.07 11.38 -1.90
CA LEU A 108 -15.87 11.32 -0.68
C LEU A 108 -17.30 11.84 -0.93
N GLN A 109 -17.45 12.93 -1.70
CA GLN A 109 -18.76 13.48 -2.06
C GLN A 109 -19.56 12.53 -2.96
N ASP A 110 -18.91 11.84 -3.89
CA ASP A 110 -19.54 10.80 -4.71
C ASP A 110 -20.10 9.66 -3.83
N ALA A 111 -19.36 9.28 -2.79
CA ALA A 111 -19.79 8.30 -1.79
C ALA A 111 -20.84 8.85 -0.78
N GLY A 112 -21.35 10.06 -0.98
CA GLY A 112 -22.35 10.69 -0.10
C GLY A 112 -21.78 11.30 1.19
N VAL A 113 -20.46 11.42 1.32
CA VAL A 113 -19.79 12.02 2.48
C VAL A 113 -19.50 13.50 2.20
N GLN A 114 -20.03 14.38 3.03
CA GLN A 114 -19.71 15.80 2.97
C GLN A 114 -18.29 16.04 3.50
N ALA A 115 -17.33 16.14 2.58
CA ALA A 115 -15.95 16.50 2.88
C ALA A 115 -15.53 17.73 2.06
N ASP A 116 -15.00 18.73 2.78
CA ASP A 116 -14.48 19.96 2.20
C ASP A 116 -12.95 19.86 2.00
N LYS A 117 -12.46 20.33 0.84
CA LYS A 117 -11.04 20.28 0.47
C LYS A 117 -10.13 21.01 1.47
N VAL A 118 -10.58 22.13 2.05
CA VAL A 118 -9.78 22.91 3.01
C VAL A 118 -9.70 22.18 4.36
N THR A 119 -10.76 21.47 4.73
CA THR A 119 -10.77 20.59 5.90
C THR A 119 -9.82 19.40 5.70
N LEU A 120 -9.90 18.70 4.56
CA LEU A 120 -8.99 17.60 4.24
C LEU A 120 -7.52 18.07 4.17
N ALA A 121 -7.27 19.26 3.64
CA ALA A 121 -5.94 19.88 3.61
C ALA A 121 -5.31 20.06 5.00
N LYS A 122 -6.13 20.34 6.02
CA LYS A 122 -5.70 20.47 7.43
C LYS A 122 -5.46 19.10 8.09
N GLN A 123 -6.23 18.09 7.70
CA GLN A 123 -6.20 16.76 8.33
C GLN A 123 -5.20 15.80 7.69
N VAL A 124 -4.85 15.99 6.41
CA VAL A 124 -3.86 15.13 5.76
C VAL A 124 -2.54 15.18 6.51
N LYS A 125 -1.99 14.00 6.80
CA LYS A 125 -0.69 13.85 7.46
C LYS A 125 0.36 14.63 6.66
N LYS A 126 1.19 15.40 7.36
CA LYS A 126 2.30 16.18 6.78
C LYS A 126 3.63 15.49 7.04
N ASP A 127 4.55 15.58 6.09
CA ASP A 127 5.96 15.30 6.34
C ASP A 127 6.62 16.58 6.88
N PRO A 128 7.22 16.56 8.08
CA PRO A 128 7.77 17.75 8.72
C PRO A 128 9.18 18.13 8.24
N THR A 129 9.77 17.37 7.31
CA THR A 129 11.17 17.55 6.89
C THR A 129 11.34 18.90 6.19
N PRO A 130 12.25 19.78 6.63
CA PRO A 130 12.47 21.07 6.00
C PRO A 130 13.21 20.92 4.67
N PHE A 131 12.91 21.81 3.72
CA PHE A 131 13.62 21.87 2.44
C PHE A 131 15.06 22.36 2.64
N GLN A 132 16.04 21.60 2.15
CA GLN A 132 17.45 21.99 2.16
C GLN A 132 18.12 21.65 0.83
N ARG A 133 19.11 22.47 0.43
CA ARG A 133 20.03 22.15 -0.67
C ARG A 133 21.45 22.13 -0.13
N LYS A 134 22.15 21.00 -0.30
CA LYS A 134 23.54 20.80 0.15
C LYS A 134 24.30 19.99 -0.87
N ASN A 135 25.51 20.44 -1.25
CA ASN A 135 26.40 19.73 -2.17
C ASN A 135 25.72 19.31 -3.49
N GLY A 136 24.88 20.18 -4.05
CA GLY A 136 24.14 19.90 -5.29
C GLY A 136 22.95 18.94 -5.14
N LYS A 137 22.69 18.39 -3.95
CA LYS A 137 21.55 17.53 -3.64
C LYS A 137 20.43 18.29 -2.95
N VAL A 138 19.19 17.85 -3.18
CA VAL A 138 17.99 18.32 -2.47
C VAL A 138 17.67 17.33 -1.36
N TYR A 139 17.46 17.85 -0.15
CA TYR A 139 16.96 17.11 0.99
C TYR A 139 15.58 17.65 1.35
N PHE A 140 14.57 16.80 1.34
CA PHE A 140 13.21 17.20 1.68
C PHE A 140 12.37 16.00 2.16
N GLY A 141 11.08 16.21 2.37
CA GLY A 141 10.15 15.16 2.83
C GLY A 141 9.87 14.11 1.76
N ASN A 142 9.35 12.96 2.21
CA ASN A 142 8.92 11.87 1.35
C ASN A 142 7.38 11.89 1.21
N PRO A 143 6.83 12.03 -0.01
CA PRO A 143 5.38 12.09 -0.19
C PRO A 143 4.67 10.79 0.21
N ASN A 144 5.38 9.65 0.32
CA ASN A 144 4.81 8.42 0.89
C ASN A 144 4.54 8.50 2.39
N ASP A 145 5.20 9.41 3.11
CA ASP A 145 5.13 9.53 4.56
C ASP A 145 4.16 10.63 5.02
N GLY A 146 3.92 11.63 4.17
CA GLY A 146 2.99 12.72 4.39
C GLY A 146 3.08 13.77 3.28
N PHE A 147 2.20 14.77 3.30
CA PHE A 147 2.28 15.90 2.38
C PHE A 147 3.56 16.70 2.59
N VAL A 148 4.30 16.95 1.51
CA VAL A 148 5.62 17.56 1.54
C VAL A 148 5.56 19.04 1.19
N GLY A 149 5.89 19.89 2.16
CA GLY A 149 6.02 21.33 2.01
C GLY A 149 4.71 22.10 2.05
N ASP A 150 4.69 23.24 1.36
CA ASP A 150 3.57 24.19 1.43
C ASP A 150 2.46 23.87 0.43
N MET A 151 1.25 23.63 0.94
CA MET A 151 0.06 23.38 0.12
C MET A 151 -0.58 24.68 -0.40
N HIS A 152 -0.37 25.79 0.30
CA HIS A 152 -1.11 27.04 0.18
C HIS A 152 -0.38 28.09 -0.67
N SER A 153 0.91 27.93 -0.95
CA SER A 153 1.68 28.91 -1.72
C SER A 153 2.65 28.28 -2.71
N LEU A 154 2.58 28.68 -3.98
CA LEU A 154 3.53 28.24 -5.00
C LEU A 154 4.93 28.89 -4.86
N THR A 155 5.07 29.92 -4.03
CA THR A 155 6.34 30.65 -3.85
C THR A 155 7.27 30.01 -2.82
N THR A 156 6.73 29.12 -1.98
CA THR A 156 7.45 28.34 -0.97
C THR A 156 7.65 26.90 -1.45
N PRO A 157 8.68 26.19 -0.97
CA PRO A 157 8.93 24.80 -1.36
C PRO A 157 7.76 23.88 -1.01
N GLY A 158 7.33 23.07 -1.98
CA GLY A 158 6.28 22.07 -1.80
C GLY A 158 6.18 21.17 -3.02
N LEU A 159 5.59 20.00 -2.81
CA LEU A 159 5.34 18.99 -3.83
C LEU A 159 3.88 18.55 -3.76
N GLY A 160 3.57 17.66 -2.82
CA GLY A 160 2.33 16.90 -2.80
C GLY A 160 2.40 15.77 -1.79
N VAL A 161 1.51 14.79 -1.91
CA VAL A 161 1.38 13.60 -1.06
C VAL A 161 1.02 12.37 -1.89
N TYR A 162 1.60 11.22 -1.58
CA TYR A 162 1.33 9.98 -2.31
C TYR A 162 0.16 9.19 -1.71
N HIS A 163 -0.11 8.01 -2.27
CA HIS A 163 -1.30 7.22 -1.98
C HIS A 163 -1.47 6.83 -0.50
N LYS A 164 -0.39 6.53 0.24
CA LYS A 164 -0.52 6.00 1.62
C LYS A 164 -1.16 7.00 2.59
N PRO A 165 -0.71 8.27 2.71
CA PRO A 165 -1.36 9.21 3.62
C PRO A 165 -2.76 9.63 3.15
N ILE A 166 -3.03 9.63 1.85
CA ILE A 166 -4.38 9.88 1.30
C ILE A 166 -5.33 8.75 1.66
N LYS A 167 -4.91 7.48 1.52
CA LYS A 167 -5.69 6.32 1.97
C LYS A 167 -5.99 6.41 3.46
N GLN A 168 -4.99 6.71 4.28
CA GLN A 168 -5.16 6.88 5.73
C GLN A 168 -6.22 7.95 6.06
N LEU A 169 -6.20 9.08 5.34
CA LEU A 169 -7.21 10.11 5.52
C LEU A 169 -8.59 9.64 5.04
N ALA A 170 -8.68 9.00 3.88
CA ALA A 170 -9.93 8.49 3.32
C ALA A 170 -10.61 7.47 4.25
N GLU A 171 -9.84 6.59 4.90
CA GLU A 171 -10.34 5.58 5.87
C GLU A 171 -10.98 6.21 7.11
N ILE A 172 -10.61 7.43 7.50
CA ILE A 172 -11.28 8.15 8.60
C ILE A 172 -12.73 8.48 8.22
N TYR A 173 -12.98 8.76 6.94
CA TYR A 173 -14.29 9.16 6.42
C TYR A 173 -15.13 7.98 5.93
N LEU A 174 -14.49 6.93 5.40
CA LEU A 174 -15.15 5.74 4.85
C LEU A 174 -14.47 4.46 5.36
N PRO A 175 -14.59 4.12 6.66
CA PRO A 175 -13.88 2.99 7.25
C PRO A 175 -14.19 1.67 6.55
N GLY A 176 -13.16 0.94 6.14
CA GLY A 176 -13.26 -0.38 5.52
C GLY A 176 -13.83 -0.38 4.09
N LYS A 177 -14.01 0.80 3.49
CA LYS A 177 -14.50 0.95 2.11
C LYS A 177 -13.45 1.48 1.14
N ILE A 178 -12.27 1.85 1.63
CA ILE A 178 -11.19 2.38 0.79
C ILE A 178 -10.26 1.24 0.38
N MET A 179 -10.02 1.13 -0.93
CA MET A 179 -9.05 0.19 -1.46
C MET A 179 -7.88 0.94 -2.09
N ASP A 180 -6.67 0.51 -1.76
CA ASP A 180 -5.45 0.98 -2.40
C ASP A 180 -5.05 -0.04 -3.46
N ILE A 181 -5.30 0.29 -4.72
CA ILE A 181 -4.99 -0.53 -5.90
C ILE A 181 -3.72 -0.07 -6.61
N THR A 182 -2.85 0.68 -5.93
CA THR A 182 -1.58 1.18 -6.51
C THR A 182 -0.75 0.02 -7.09
N GLY A 183 -0.30 0.18 -8.33
CA GLY A 183 0.46 -0.84 -9.06
C GLY A 183 -0.40 -1.90 -9.76
N SER A 184 -1.72 -1.80 -9.71
CA SER A 184 -2.62 -2.70 -10.44
C SER A 184 -2.66 -2.41 -11.93
N GLU A 185 -2.96 -3.44 -12.72
CA GLU A 185 -3.18 -3.34 -14.16
C GLU A 185 -4.45 -2.56 -14.50
N PHE A 186 -4.52 -2.04 -15.73
CA PHE A 186 -5.67 -1.25 -16.19
C PHE A 186 -7.00 -2.02 -16.13
N SER A 187 -6.98 -3.33 -16.35
CA SER A 187 -8.17 -4.18 -16.25
C SER A 187 -8.82 -4.15 -14.86
N VAL A 188 -8.01 -3.99 -13.79
CA VAL A 188 -8.53 -3.84 -12.42
C VAL A 188 -9.26 -2.51 -12.26
N LEU A 189 -8.72 -1.41 -12.84
CA LEU A 189 -9.41 -0.12 -12.86
C LEU A 189 -10.75 -0.24 -13.60
N GLN A 190 -10.77 -0.94 -14.74
CA GLN A 190 -11.99 -1.15 -15.52
C GLN A 190 -13.06 -1.92 -14.72
N GLN A 191 -12.69 -2.90 -13.91
CA GLN A 191 -13.62 -3.64 -13.05
C GLN A 191 -14.29 -2.71 -12.02
N TYR A 192 -13.50 -1.91 -11.29
CA TYR A 192 -14.05 -0.98 -10.29
C TYR A 192 -14.93 0.09 -10.92
N LEU A 193 -14.50 0.67 -12.04
CA LEU A 193 -15.31 1.64 -12.78
C LEU A 193 -16.61 1.00 -13.29
N SER A 194 -16.58 -0.25 -13.76
CA SER A 194 -17.78 -0.97 -14.22
C SER A 194 -18.79 -1.19 -13.10
N LYS A 195 -18.31 -1.30 -11.86
CA LYS A 195 -19.10 -1.40 -10.62
C LYS A 195 -19.56 -0.05 -10.07
N GLY A 196 -19.24 1.06 -10.76
CA GLY A 196 -19.65 2.40 -10.35
C GLY A 196 -18.74 3.05 -9.33
N ALA A 197 -17.53 2.52 -9.10
CA ALA A 197 -16.56 3.11 -8.17
C ALA A 197 -15.57 4.01 -8.94
N PRO A 198 -15.57 5.33 -8.73
CA PRO A 198 -14.56 6.21 -9.30
C PRO A 198 -13.19 6.00 -8.65
N ILE A 199 -12.13 6.33 -9.38
CA ILE A 199 -10.76 5.99 -8.99
C ILE A 199 -9.91 7.24 -8.90
N TRP A 200 -9.36 7.51 -7.72
CA TRP A 200 -8.35 8.54 -7.54
C TRP A 200 -6.98 8.03 -8.00
N VAL A 201 -6.25 8.87 -8.73
CA VAL A 201 -4.90 8.55 -9.21
C VAL A 201 -3.94 9.71 -9.00
N ILE A 202 -2.66 9.37 -8.89
CA ILE A 202 -1.54 10.30 -9.11
C ILE A 202 -1.03 10.04 -10.52
N THR A 203 -0.86 11.13 -11.27
CA THR A 203 -0.36 11.17 -12.63
C THR A 203 0.56 12.40 -12.75
N ASN A 204 0.61 13.02 -13.93
CA ASN A 204 1.25 14.30 -14.15
C ASN A 204 0.34 15.27 -14.92
N SER A 205 0.59 16.56 -14.76
CA SER A 205 -0.22 17.64 -15.34
C SER A 205 -0.22 17.70 -16.88
N THR A 206 0.63 16.91 -17.55
CA THR A 206 0.62 16.78 -19.01
C THR A 206 -0.22 15.59 -19.51
N TYR A 207 -0.61 14.67 -18.61
CA TYR A 207 -1.36 13.45 -18.90
C TYR A 207 -0.75 12.60 -20.02
N LYS A 208 0.59 12.59 -20.04
CA LYS A 208 1.38 11.74 -20.93
C LYS A 208 2.69 11.35 -20.28
N LYS A 209 3.34 10.31 -20.83
CA LYS A 209 4.68 9.90 -20.40
C LYS A 209 5.65 11.10 -20.45
N LEU A 210 6.31 11.35 -19.33
CA LEU A 210 7.33 12.38 -19.21
C LEU A 210 8.72 11.83 -19.58
N PRO A 211 9.61 12.65 -20.15
CA PRO A 211 11.00 12.27 -20.33
C PRO A 211 11.74 12.19 -18.99
N GLU A 212 12.83 11.43 -18.94
CA GLU A 212 13.68 11.28 -17.74
C GLU A 212 14.19 12.63 -17.20
N SER A 213 14.41 13.61 -18.08
CA SER A 213 14.84 14.96 -17.72
C SER A 213 13.80 15.77 -16.94
N ALA A 214 12.54 15.32 -16.87
CA ALA A 214 11.49 15.95 -16.06
C ALA A 214 11.58 15.56 -14.58
N PHE A 215 12.36 14.53 -14.25
CA PHE A 215 12.44 13.99 -12.89
C PHE A 215 13.65 14.53 -12.12
N ARG A 216 13.55 14.53 -10.80
CA ARG A 216 14.62 14.93 -9.87
C ARG A 216 14.71 13.91 -8.75
N GLU A 217 15.92 13.69 -8.25
CA GLU A 217 16.13 12.86 -7.05
C GLU A 217 16.22 13.75 -5.82
N TRP A 218 15.50 13.36 -4.78
CA TRP A 218 15.59 13.93 -3.44
C TRP A 218 16.11 12.88 -2.48
N GLU A 219 16.96 13.32 -1.57
CA GLU A 219 17.32 12.55 -0.38
C GLU A 219 16.25 12.83 0.68
N THR A 220 15.61 11.79 1.22
CA THR A 220 14.60 11.92 2.28
C THR A 220 14.99 11.11 3.50
N PRO A 221 14.40 11.36 4.68
CA PRO A 221 14.64 10.52 5.86
C PRO A 221 14.34 9.03 5.64
N SER A 222 13.43 8.71 4.72
CA SER A 222 13.02 7.34 4.36
C SER A 222 13.76 6.78 3.15
N GLY A 223 14.85 7.42 2.73
CA GLY A 223 15.67 7.03 1.57
C GLY A 223 15.47 7.92 0.35
N PRO A 224 16.27 7.73 -0.70
CA PRO A 224 16.17 8.53 -1.91
C PRO A 224 14.85 8.27 -2.65
N ILE A 225 14.28 9.31 -3.25
CA ILE A 225 13.07 9.22 -4.06
C ILE A 225 13.21 10.06 -5.33
N LYS A 226 12.64 9.55 -6.42
CA LYS A 226 12.51 10.27 -7.68
C LYS A 226 11.13 10.93 -7.78
N ILE A 227 11.12 12.24 -7.99
CA ILE A 227 9.91 13.06 -8.08
C ILE A 227 9.87 13.84 -9.39
N THR A 228 8.72 14.42 -9.70
CA THR A 228 8.56 15.40 -10.78
C THR A 228 7.70 16.55 -10.27
N TYR A 229 8.04 17.79 -10.63
CA TYR A 229 7.19 18.94 -10.32
C TYR A 229 5.97 19.05 -11.24
N TYR A 230 5.85 18.12 -12.20
CA TYR A 230 4.62 17.92 -12.95
C TYR A 230 3.64 16.99 -12.23
N GLU A 231 3.97 16.47 -11.03
CA GLU A 231 3.06 15.64 -10.23
C GLU A 231 1.68 16.31 -10.17
N HIS A 232 0.65 15.49 -10.37
CA HIS A 232 -0.72 15.95 -10.35
C HIS A 232 -1.64 14.79 -9.96
N SER A 233 -2.83 15.12 -9.49
CA SER A 233 -3.83 14.13 -9.10
C SER A 233 -5.20 14.47 -9.67
N VAL A 234 -5.93 13.43 -10.07
CA VAL A 234 -7.26 13.50 -10.70
C VAL A 234 -8.14 12.34 -10.23
N VAL A 235 -9.45 12.43 -10.50
CA VAL A 235 -10.39 11.30 -10.31
C VAL A 235 -10.82 10.77 -11.66
N ILE A 236 -10.44 9.54 -11.99
CA ILE A 236 -10.94 8.80 -13.15
C ILE A 236 -12.42 8.49 -12.91
N THR A 237 -13.25 8.95 -13.85
CA THR A 237 -14.71 8.80 -13.85
C THR A 237 -15.18 7.82 -14.92
N GLY A 238 -14.30 7.34 -15.80
CA GLY A 238 -14.74 6.44 -16.85
C GLY A 238 -13.68 6.10 -17.89
N TYR A 239 -14.08 5.27 -18.83
CA TYR A 239 -13.31 4.90 -20.01
C TYR A 239 -14.26 4.45 -21.14
N ASP A 240 -13.75 4.44 -22.36
CA ASP A 240 -14.30 3.69 -23.48
C ASP A 240 -13.18 2.99 -24.25
N GLU A 241 -13.40 2.63 -25.51
CA GLU A 241 -12.38 2.00 -26.36
C GLU A 241 -11.13 2.88 -26.52
N ASP A 242 -11.31 4.20 -26.64
CA ASP A 242 -10.26 5.14 -27.05
C ASP A 242 -9.78 6.06 -25.92
N TYR A 243 -10.62 6.37 -24.94
CA TYR A 243 -10.40 7.45 -23.98
C TYR A 243 -10.52 7.01 -22.51
N ILE A 244 -9.79 7.70 -21.64
CA ILE A 244 -10.05 7.79 -20.20
C ILE A 244 -10.72 9.12 -19.91
N TYR A 245 -11.74 9.08 -19.06
CA TYR A 245 -12.48 10.23 -18.57
C TYR A 245 -12.14 10.49 -17.12
N PHE A 246 -11.93 11.75 -16.74
CA PHE A 246 -11.56 12.14 -15.38
C PHE A 246 -11.96 13.57 -15.03
N ASN A 247 -12.13 13.84 -13.74
CA ASN A 247 -12.29 15.19 -13.20
C ASN A 247 -10.93 15.74 -12.76
N ASP A 248 -10.64 16.98 -13.15
CA ASP A 248 -9.34 17.61 -12.92
C ASP A 248 -9.46 18.77 -11.92
N PRO A 249 -8.89 18.66 -10.70
CA PRO A 249 -9.05 19.68 -9.67
C PRO A 249 -8.32 20.98 -9.99
N LEU A 250 -7.30 20.96 -10.84
CA LEU A 250 -6.53 22.16 -11.18
C LEU A 250 -7.32 23.07 -12.14
N THR A 251 -7.92 22.46 -13.17
CA THR A 251 -8.77 23.16 -14.14
C THR A 251 -10.21 23.32 -13.67
N GLY A 252 -10.67 22.48 -12.75
CA GLY A 252 -12.08 22.37 -12.37
C GLY A 252 -12.94 21.72 -13.47
N GLU A 253 -12.32 21.17 -14.52
CA GLU A 253 -13.02 20.54 -15.63
C GLU A 253 -13.59 19.19 -15.20
N LYS A 254 -14.89 18.99 -15.46
CA LYS A 254 -15.60 17.74 -15.24
C LYS A 254 -15.56 16.90 -16.52
N ILE A 255 -15.29 15.60 -16.41
CA ILE A 255 -15.27 14.65 -17.54
C ILE A 255 -14.27 15.11 -18.65
N LYS A 256 -13.09 15.56 -18.24
CA LYS A 256 -11.96 15.75 -19.15
C LYS A 256 -11.52 14.40 -19.71
N LYS A 257 -11.06 14.37 -20.96
CA LYS A 257 -10.64 13.11 -21.61
C LYS A 257 -9.26 13.14 -22.21
N ARG A 258 -8.59 11.99 -22.23
CA ARG A 258 -7.31 11.74 -22.91
C ARG A 258 -7.30 10.36 -23.55
N PRO A 259 -6.61 10.19 -24.70
CA PRO A 259 -6.45 8.87 -25.29
C PRO A 259 -5.84 7.88 -24.29
N ARG A 260 -6.40 6.68 -24.20
CA ARG A 260 -5.93 5.61 -23.29
C ARG A 260 -4.47 5.25 -23.49
N THR A 261 -3.99 5.38 -24.73
CA THR A 261 -2.61 5.03 -25.09
C THR A 261 -1.57 5.98 -24.53
N ILE A 262 -1.98 7.18 -24.08
CA ILE A 262 -1.05 8.20 -23.58
C ILE A 262 -1.27 8.56 -22.12
N PHE A 263 -2.49 8.40 -21.58
CA PHE A 263 -2.82 8.79 -20.21
C PHE A 263 -1.97 8.05 -19.17
#